data_AF-A0A8T2KT04-F1
#
_entry.id   AF-A0A8T2KT04-F1
#
_cell.length_a   1.000
_cell.length_b   1.000
_cell.length_c   1.000
_cell.angle_alpha   90.00
_cell.angle_beta   90.00
_cell.angle_gamma   90.00
#
_symmetry.space_group_name_H-M   'P 1'
#
loop_
_entity.id
_entity.type
_entity.pdbx_description
1 polymer ?
#
loop_
_entity_poly.entity_id
_entity_poly.type
_entity_poly.pdbx_seq_one_letter_code
_entity_poly.pdbx_strand_id
1 'polypeptide(L)'
;MVEWFRLHETDTLVHLYADYKDRNGDQMESYRGRTALFKEELKKGNASLKLSALQPSDDGAYKCLIRSFDWYDDVTLYDYIHVWFVYRSFF
;
A
#
# COMPACT_ATOMS: atom_id res chain seq x y z
N MET A 1 -8.77 6.14 -4.15
CA MET A 1 -8.42 5.57 -2.84
C MET A 1 -7.44 4.42 -3.06
N VAL A 2 -6.42 4.30 -2.21
CA VAL A 2 -5.41 3.23 -2.27
C VAL A 2 -5.26 2.62 -0.89
N GLU A 3 -5.37 1.30 -0.81
CA GLU A 3 -5.18 0.53 0.42
C GLU A 3 -4.11 -0.52 0.21
N TRP A 4 -3.16 -0.58 1.13
CA TRP A 4 -2.19 -1.67 1.21
C TRP A 4 -2.49 -2.52 2.42
N PHE A 5 -2.57 -3.83 2.20
CA PHE A 5 -2.73 -4.84 3.22
C PHE A 5 -1.55 -5.80 3.19
N ARG A 6 -1.24 -6.37 4.35
CA ARG A 6 -0.39 -7.55 4.41
C ARG A 6 -1.28 -8.79 4.34
N LEU A 7 -0.87 -9.75 3.51
CA LEU A 7 -1.54 -11.03 3.37
C LEU A 7 -1.03 -11.99 4.47
N HIS A 8 -1.81 -12.15 5.53
CA HIS A 8 -1.65 -13.14 6.61
C HIS A 8 -3.01 -13.76 6.97
N GLU A 9 -3.09 -14.53 8.06
CA GLU A 9 -4.35 -15.14 8.55
C GLU A 9 -5.50 -14.13 8.75
N THR A 10 -5.16 -12.84 8.97
CA THR A 10 -6.09 -11.72 8.84
C THR A 10 -5.44 -10.60 8.01
N ASP A 11 -6.19 -10.04 7.05
CA ASP A 11 -5.74 -8.88 6.27
C ASP A 11 -5.52 -7.70 7.22
N THR A 12 -4.26 -7.29 7.37
CA THR A 12 -3.87 -6.18 8.28
C THR A 12 -3.49 -4.94 7.49
N LEU A 13 -4.02 -3.78 7.91
CA LEU A 13 -3.81 -2.52 7.19
C LEU A 13 -2.36 -2.04 7.33
N VAL A 14 -1.68 -1.91 6.19
CA VAL A 14 -0.31 -1.43 6.06
C VAL A 14 -0.27 0.04 5.70
N HIS A 15 -1.15 0.53 4.83
CA HIS A 15 -1.23 1.94 4.47
C HIS A 15 -2.59 2.27 3.86
N LEU A 16 -3.18 3.41 4.23
CA LEU A 16 -4.42 3.92 3.63
C LEU A 16 -4.20 5.34 3.11
N TYR A 17 -4.50 5.54 1.84
CA TYR A 17 -4.59 6.85 1.21
C TYR A 17 -5.99 7.09 0.65
N ALA A 18 -6.71 8.03 1.26
CA ALA A 18 -8.08 8.38 0.90
C ALA A 18 -8.31 9.88 1.06
N ASP A 19 -9.21 10.45 0.25
CA ASP A 19 -9.51 11.89 0.21
C ASP A 19 -8.25 12.76 0.17
N TYR A 20 -7.32 12.36 -0.69
CA TYR A 20 -6.05 13.03 -0.95
C TYR A 20 -5.11 13.13 0.27
N LYS A 21 -5.29 12.25 1.27
CA LYS A 21 -4.50 12.24 2.52
C LYS A 21 -4.21 10.83 3.00
N ASP A 22 -3.12 10.68 3.74
CA ASP A 22 -2.80 9.45 4.45
C ASP A 22 -3.74 9.33 5.67
N ARG A 23 -4.49 8.24 5.78
CA ARG A 23 -5.47 7.99 6.86
C ARG A 23 -5.09 6.75 7.67
N ASN A 24 -3.89 6.77 8.21
CA ASN A 24 -3.28 5.62 8.89
C ASN A 24 -3.72 5.45 10.36
N GLY A 25 -4.95 5.84 10.72
CA GLY A 25 -5.45 5.72 12.11
C GLY A 25 -5.45 4.27 12.60
N ASP A 26 -5.97 3.38 11.76
CA ASP A 26 -6.07 1.94 12.01
C ASP A 26 -4.89 1.14 11.46
N GLN A 27 -3.80 1.83 11.09
CA GLN A 27 -2.59 1.18 10.59
C GLN A 27 -1.95 0.33 11.68
N MET A 28 -1.51 -0.88 11.31
CA MET A 28 -0.79 -1.77 12.20
C MET A 28 0.49 -1.10 12.74
N GLU A 29 0.73 -1.24 14.04
CA GLU A 29 1.75 -0.49 14.78
C GLU A 29 3.15 -0.63 14.17
N SER A 30 3.52 -1.83 13.72
CA SER A 30 4.82 -2.12 13.10
C SER A 30 5.11 -1.31 11.83
N TYR A 31 4.08 -0.74 11.18
CA TYR A 31 4.21 0.04 9.94
C TYR A 31 4.11 1.56 10.15
N ARG A 32 3.75 2.01 11.35
CA ARG A 32 3.56 3.44 11.64
C ARG A 32 4.86 4.22 11.43
N GLY A 33 4.75 5.33 10.72
CA GLY A 33 5.88 6.19 10.36
C GLY A 33 6.86 5.60 9.35
N ARG A 34 6.61 4.38 8.83
CA ARG A 34 7.51 3.69 7.91
C ARG A 34 6.97 3.61 6.49
N THR A 35 5.68 3.87 6.28
CA THR A 35 5.03 3.74 4.97
C THR A 35 4.68 5.07 4.31
N ALA A 36 4.80 5.12 2.98
CA ALA A 36 4.37 6.25 2.16
C ALA A 36 4.05 5.82 0.72
N LEU A 37 3.18 6.58 0.04
CA LEU A 37 2.98 6.49 -1.41
C LEU A 37 3.73 7.60 -2.15
N PHE A 38 4.06 7.35 -3.41
CA PHE A 38 4.56 8.36 -4.34
C PHE A 38 3.36 9.15 -4.92
N LYS A 39 2.91 10.18 -4.20
CA LYS A 39 1.63 10.87 -4.46
C LYS A 39 1.54 11.47 -5.86
N GLU A 40 2.66 11.94 -6.40
CA GLU A 40 2.79 12.50 -7.73
C GLU A 40 2.65 11.44 -8.83
N GLU A 41 3.04 10.20 -8.53
CA GLU A 41 3.02 9.06 -9.46
C GLU A 41 1.68 8.33 -9.46
N LEU A 42 0.82 8.55 -8.46
CA LEU A 42 -0.54 7.99 -8.41
C LEU A 42 -1.37 8.37 -9.65
N LYS A 43 -1.24 9.61 -10.13
CA LYS A 43 -1.95 10.09 -11.34
C LYS A 43 -1.49 9.39 -12.62
N LYS A 44 -0.33 8.74 -12.58
CA LYS A 44 0.23 7.96 -13.69
C LYS A 44 -0.05 6.45 -13.53
N GLY A 45 -0.88 6.08 -12.55
CA GLY A 45 -1.23 4.68 -12.25
C GLY A 45 -0.23 3.94 -11.36
N ASN A 46 0.80 4.61 -10.83
CA ASN A 46 1.76 3.97 -9.95
C ASN A 46 1.36 4.14 -8.48
N ALA A 47 0.88 3.04 -7.90
CA ALA A 47 0.49 2.96 -6.49
C ALA A 47 1.52 2.24 -5.60
N SER A 48 2.80 2.19 -6.02
CA SER A 48 3.84 1.52 -5.25
C SER A 48 3.96 2.08 -3.82
N LEU A 49 4.09 1.17 -2.86
CA LEU A 49 4.35 1.47 -1.46
C LEU A 49 5.85 1.62 -1.20
N LYS A 50 6.24 2.73 -0.59
CA LYS A 50 7.55 2.87 0.05
C LYS A 50 7.44 2.39 1.49
N LEU A 51 8.21 1.37 1.86
CA LEU A 51 8.42 0.94 3.25
C LEU A 51 9.86 1.25 3.67
N SER A 52 10.02 2.03 4.73
CA SER A 52 11.31 2.51 5.24
C SER A 52 11.78 1.69 6.45
N ALA A 53 13.09 1.69 6.69
CA ALA A 53 13.72 0.96 7.80
C ALA A 53 13.31 -0.53 7.81
N LEU A 54 13.51 -1.23 6.69
CA LEU A 54 13.11 -2.62 6.51
C LEU A 54 13.66 -3.54 7.61
N GLN A 55 12.81 -4.47 8.04
CA GLN A 55 13.07 -5.48 9.06
C GLN A 55 12.84 -6.87 8.45
N PRO A 56 13.51 -7.93 8.95
CA PRO A 56 13.24 -9.30 8.50
C PRO A 56 11.78 -9.71 8.62
N SER A 57 11.07 -9.17 9.63
CA SER A 57 9.65 -9.39 9.85
C SER A 57 8.75 -8.73 8.82
N ASP A 58 9.25 -7.87 7.93
CA ASP A 58 8.45 -7.30 6.84
C ASP A 58 8.38 -8.21 5.61
N ASP A 59 9.15 -9.30 5.58
CA ASP A 59 9.10 -10.28 4.50
C ASP A 59 7.71 -10.94 4.45
N GLY A 60 7.15 -11.03 3.25
CA GLY A 60 5.83 -11.60 3.04
C GLY A 60 5.10 -11.01 1.85
N ALA A 61 3.86 -11.48 1.65
CA ALA A 61 3.01 -11.02 0.58
C ALA A 61 2.16 -9.83 1.02
N TYR A 62 1.97 -8.91 0.07
CA TYR A 62 1.17 -7.70 0.26
C TYR A 62 0.12 -7.62 -0.84
N LYS A 63 -0.98 -6.94 -0.54
CA LYS A 63 -2.09 -6.70 -1.45
C LYS A 63 -2.34 -5.20 -1.55
N CYS A 64 -2.44 -4.71 -2.77
CA CYS A 64 -2.87 -3.34 -3.04
C CYS A 64 -4.30 -3.38 -3.57
N LEU A 65 -5.17 -2.53 -3.03
CA LEU A 65 -6.50 -2.26 -3.55
C LEU A 65 -6.56 -0.80 -3.99
N ILE A 66 -6.94 -0.57 -5.24
CA ILE A 66 -7.13 0.77 -5.80
C ILE A 66 -8.59 0.91 -6.18
N ARG A 67 -9.25 1.94 -5.67
CA ARG A 67 -10.63 2.31 -6.04
C ARG A 67 -10.64 3.71 -6.62
N SER A 68 -11.09 3.87 -7.86
CA SER A 68 -11.48 5.17 -8.42
C SER A 68 -12.98 5.35 -8.20
N PHE A 69 -13.40 6.50 -7.69
CA PHE A 69 -14.81 6.89 -7.65
C PHE A 69 -15.04 7.89 -8.77
N ASP A 70 -15.02 7.43 -10.02
CA ASP A 70 -15.57 8.22 -11.11
C ASP A 70 -17.06 7.86 -11.20
N TRP A 71 -17.91 8.88 -11.24
CA TRP A 71 -19.35 8.81 -10.97
C TRP A 71 -20.15 8.03 -12.05
N TYR A 72 -19.45 7.39 -12.99
CA TYR A 72 -20.00 6.67 -14.13
C TYR A 72 -19.45 5.26 -14.33
N ASP A 73 -18.34 4.85 -13.70
CA ASP A 73 -17.75 3.51 -13.90
C ASP A 73 -17.11 3.00 -12.61
N ASP A 74 -17.82 2.14 -11.87
CA ASP A 74 -17.24 1.37 -10.76
C ASP A 74 -16.36 0.27 -11.35
N VAL A 75 -15.08 0.59 -11.58
CA VAL A 75 -14.07 -0.40 -11.94
C VAL A 75 -13.26 -0.73 -10.70
N THR A 76 -13.63 -1.81 -10.02
CA THR A 76 -12.80 -2.41 -8.97
C THR A 76 -11.74 -3.31 -9.63
N LEU A 77 -10.53 -2.76 -9.84
CA LEU A 77 -9.39 -3.56 -10.32
C LEU A 77 -8.73 -4.28 -9.14
N TYR A 78 -8.93 -5.59 -9.03
CA TYR A 78 -8.14 -6.45 -8.15
C TYR A 78 -6.86 -6.85 -8.88
N ASP A 79 -5.85 -5.99 -8.90
CA ASP A 79 -4.55 -6.42 -9.39
C ASP A 79 -3.76 -7.05 -8.23
N TYR A 80 -3.46 -8.35 -8.36
CA TYR A 80 -2.61 -9.07 -7.41
C TYR A 80 -1.15 -8.65 -7.67
N ILE A 81 -0.76 -7.49 -7.17
CA ILE A 81 0.64 -7.09 -7.21
C ILE A 81 1.41 -7.93 -6.19
N HIS A 82 1.97 -9.04 -6.66
CA HIS A 82 3.02 -9.78 -5.94
C HIS A 82 4.25 -8.86 -5.86
N VAL A 83 4.31 -8.02 -4.82
CA VAL A 83 5.49 -7.22 -4.54
C VAL A 83 6.56 -8.14 -3.98
N TRP A 84 7.31 -8.77 -4.87
CA TRP A 84 8.67 -9.16 -4.54
C TRP A 84 9.50 -7.87 -4.61
N PHE A 85 10.19 -7.53 -3.53
CA PHE A 85 11.13 -6.41 -3.44
C PHE A 85 10.51 -5.03 -3.22
N VAL A 86 10.18 -4.73 -1.97
CA VAL A 86 10.43 -3.37 -1.45
C VAL A 86 11.96 -3.26 -1.34
N TYR A 87 12.57 -2.60 -2.33
CA TYR A 87 14.00 -2.26 -2.45
C TYR A 87 14.96 -2.99 -1.48
N ARG A 88 15.64 -4.03 -1.98
CA ARG A 88 16.92 -4.48 -1.42
C ARG A 88 17.91 -3.31 -1.45
N SER A 89 18.01 -2.54 -0.38
CA SER A 89 19.28 -1.86 -0.06
C SER A 89 20.16 -2.90 0.64
N PHE A 90 20.90 -3.67 -0.16
CA PHE A 90 22.13 -4.31 0.34
C PHE A 90 23.26 -3.35 0.02
N PHE A 91 23.82 -2.74 1.08
CA PHE A 91 25.08 -1.99 1.16
C PHE A 91 25.28 -0.78 0.23
#